data_AF-A0AAN7UFS3-F1
#
_entry.id   AF-A0AAN7UFS3-F1
#
_cell.length_a   1.000
_cell.length_b   1.000
_cell.length_c   1.000
_cell.angle_alpha   90.00
_cell.angle_beta   90.00
_cell.angle_gamma   90.00
#
_symmetry.space_group_name_H-M   'P 1'
#
loop_
_entity.id
_entity.type
_entity.pdbx_description
1 polymer ?
#
loop_
_entity_poly.entity_id
_entity_poly.type
_entity_poly.pdbx_seq_one_letter_code
_entity_poly.pdbx_strand_id
1 'polypeptide(L)'
;MTIKIRSEETCTESKFFYHNQDVTYNYHLDMIDNGINIWTSIHGRNSGLLPFVFQSFPISSEEDVNSFYKYIKLIDTGCYVAILISGNLPFHCKKITKAMKLVGGGKMIESLSDSNPNFCLIGYKGQKSGSARQAIGDADIEEDGGISVWMMTSKNRCLFKNRLLINIRNKTPLLGSISQLYKKHIKKEMTNNIYL
;
A
#
# COMPACT_ATOMS: atom_id res chain seq x y z
N MET A 1 -2.63 -10.10 5.97
CA MET A 1 -2.48 -9.71 4.56
C MET A 1 -1.25 -8.82 4.44
N THR A 2 -0.46 -8.92 3.37
CA THR A 2 0.71 -8.06 3.16
C THR A 2 0.52 -7.26 1.89
N ILE A 3 0.67 -5.94 1.97
CA ILE A 3 0.66 -5.02 0.83
C ILE A 3 2.00 -4.31 0.83
N LYS A 4 2.67 -4.25 -0.32
CA LYS A 4 3.88 -3.45 -0.51
C LYS A 4 3.78 -2.72 -1.85
N ILE A 5 4.20 -1.47 -1.87
CA ILE A 5 4.33 -0.67 -3.08
C ILE A 5 5.75 -0.14 -3.16
N ARG A 6 6.28 -0.09 -4.39
CA ARG A 6 7.59 0.47 -4.70
C ARG A 6 7.42 1.45 -5.85
N SER A 7 7.81 2.70 -5.63
CA SER A 7 7.96 3.68 -6.70
C SER A 7 9.39 3.64 -7.19
N GLU A 8 9.55 3.66 -8.49
CA GLU A 8 10.81 3.86 -9.20
C GLU A 8 10.71 5.15 -10.03
N GLU A 9 11.72 5.44 -10.84
CA GLU A 9 11.77 6.59 -11.75
C GLU A 9 10.55 6.64 -12.68
N THR A 10 10.15 5.47 -13.22
CA THR A 10 8.95 5.36 -14.06
C THR A 10 7.89 4.47 -13.44
N CYS A 11 6.64 4.68 -13.85
CA CYS A 11 5.51 3.86 -13.47
C CYS A 11 5.67 2.42 -13.99
N THR A 12 6.36 2.23 -15.12
CA THR A 12 6.61 0.91 -15.71
C THR A 12 7.56 0.04 -14.88
N GLU A 13 8.44 0.66 -14.10
CA GLU A 13 9.38 -0.02 -13.21
C GLU A 13 8.84 -0.16 -11.79
N SER A 14 7.89 0.72 -11.43
CA SER A 14 7.20 0.70 -10.15
C SER A 14 6.39 -0.58 -9.95
N LYS A 15 6.25 -1.03 -8.70
CA LYS A 15 5.69 -2.35 -8.38
C LYS A 15 4.64 -2.33 -7.29
N PHE A 16 3.57 -3.09 -7.51
CA PHE A 16 2.54 -3.43 -6.53
C PHE A 16 2.65 -4.91 -6.13
N PHE A 17 2.91 -5.16 -4.84
CA PHE A 17 3.03 -6.50 -4.29
C PHE A 17 1.88 -6.82 -3.34
N TYR A 18 1.28 -7.99 -3.55
CA TYR A 18 0.26 -8.57 -2.69
C TYR A 18 0.70 -9.93 -2.18
N HIS A 19 0.74 -10.13 -0.85
CA HIS A 19 1.28 -11.36 -0.26
C HIS A 19 2.69 -11.73 -0.78
N ASN A 20 3.53 -10.72 -0.98
CA ASN A 20 4.89 -10.82 -1.55
C ASN A 20 4.94 -11.35 -3.00
N GLN A 21 3.80 -11.42 -3.69
CA GLN A 21 3.74 -11.68 -5.12
C GLN A 21 3.63 -10.34 -5.85
N ASP A 22 4.47 -10.14 -6.87
CA ASP A 22 4.34 -9.02 -7.79
C ASP A 22 3.07 -9.23 -8.61
N VAL A 23 2.15 -8.29 -8.49
CA VAL A 23 0.86 -8.31 -9.19
C VAL A 23 0.70 -7.11 -10.11
N THR A 24 1.79 -6.36 -10.34
CA THR A 24 1.84 -5.13 -11.16
C THR A 24 1.40 -5.40 -12.59
N TYR A 25 1.74 -6.56 -13.14
CA TYR A 25 1.40 -6.95 -14.51
C TYR A 25 -0.11 -6.93 -14.79
N ASN A 26 -0.96 -7.01 -13.76
CA ASN A 26 -2.42 -6.91 -13.92
C ASN A 26 -2.90 -5.46 -14.19
N TYR A 27 -2.02 -4.48 -14.04
CA TYR A 27 -2.35 -3.04 -14.05
C TYR A 27 -1.38 -2.21 -14.91
N HIS A 28 -0.27 -2.80 -15.36
CA HIS A 28 0.86 -2.10 -15.97
C HIS A 28 0.47 -1.22 -17.17
N LEU A 29 -0.50 -1.66 -17.98
CA LEU A 29 -0.99 -0.89 -19.13
C LEU A 29 -1.81 0.35 -18.75
N ASP A 30 -2.36 0.39 -17.54
CA ASP A 30 -3.23 1.46 -17.06
C ASP A 30 -2.48 2.43 -16.12
N MET A 31 -1.26 2.06 -15.72
CA MET A 31 -0.40 2.92 -14.91
C MET A 31 0.09 4.11 -15.72
N ILE A 32 0.12 5.25 -15.07
CA ILE A 32 0.56 6.50 -15.69
C ILE A 32 1.72 7.11 -14.91
N ASP A 33 2.64 7.71 -15.64
CA ASP A 33 3.61 8.65 -15.07
C ASP A 33 2.95 9.99 -14.78
N ASN A 34 3.57 10.77 -13.90
CA ASN A 34 3.18 12.15 -13.61
C ASN A 34 1.72 12.28 -13.13
N GLY A 35 1.24 11.28 -12.39
CA GLY A 35 -0.13 11.17 -11.92
C GLY A 35 -0.26 10.37 -10.64
N ILE A 36 -1.49 10.10 -10.23
CA ILE A 36 -1.78 9.31 -9.03
C ILE A 36 -2.33 7.95 -9.43
N ASN A 37 -1.58 6.90 -9.14
CA ASN A 37 -1.97 5.51 -9.29
C ASN A 37 -2.49 4.98 -7.94
N ILE A 38 -3.68 4.37 -7.92
CA ILE A 38 -4.34 3.94 -6.68
C ILE A 38 -4.85 2.50 -6.77
N TRP A 39 -4.57 1.72 -5.73
CA TRP A 39 -5.19 0.41 -5.49
C TRP A 39 -6.08 0.49 -4.26
N THR A 40 -7.36 0.18 -4.43
CA THR A 40 -8.36 0.18 -3.35
C THR A 40 -8.84 -1.22 -3.08
N SER A 41 -8.77 -1.68 -1.82
CA SER A 41 -9.23 -3.02 -1.47
C SER A 41 -10.76 -3.14 -1.57
N ILE A 42 -11.25 -4.18 -2.21
CA ILE A 42 -12.68 -4.48 -2.28
C ILE A 42 -13.06 -5.30 -1.05
N HIS A 43 -14.03 -4.81 -0.27
CA HIS A 43 -14.61 -5.59 0.83
C HIS A 43 -15.66 -6.57 0.24
N GLY A 44 -15.29 -7.85 0.11
CA GLY A 44 -16.20 -8.87 -0.43
C GLY A 44 -15.63 -10.30 -0.40
N ARG A 45 -16.52 -11.31 -0.45
CA ARG A 45 -16.20 -12.76 -0.36
C ARG A 45 -15.66 -13.37 -1.67
N ASN A 46 -14.88 -12.66 -2.47
CA ASN A 46 -14.35 -13.25 -3.70
C ASN A 46 -12.97 -13.83 -3.47
N SER A 47 -12.93 -15.10 -3.05
CA SER A 47 -11.75 -15.88 -2.70
C SER A 47 -10.87 -16.30 -3.89
N GLY A 48 -10.92 -15.59 -5.03
CA GLY A 48 -10.22 -15.99 -6.26
C GLY A 48 -9.72 -14.87 -7.18
N LEU A 49 -10.06 -13.60 -6.91
CA LEU A 49 -9.54 -12.45 -7.66
C LEU A 49 -8.63 -11.62 -6.74
N LEU A 50 -7.69 -10.87 -7.33
CA LEU A 50 -6.94 -9.88 -6.57
C LEU A 50 -7.94 -8.91 -5.90
N PRO A 51 -7.87 -8.71 -4.58
CA PRO A 51 -8.92 -8.00 -3.86
C PRO A 51 -8.77 -6.47 -4.00
N PHE A 52 -8.33 -5.97 -5.15
CA PHE A 52 -8.08 -4.55 -5.39
C PHE A 52 -8.71 -4.10 -6.71
N VAL A 53 -9.30 -2.92 -6.69
CA VAL A 53 -9.58 -2.13 -7.89
C VAL A 53 -8.41 -1.18 -8.10
N PHE A 54 -7.94 -1.10 -9.33
CA PHE A 54 -6.94 -0.13 -9.74
C PHE A 54 -7.61 1.05 -10.46
N GLN A 55 -7.10 2.25 -10.22
CA GLN A 55 -7.44 3.44 -11.00
C GLN A 55 -6.23 4.38 -11.08
N SER A 56 -6.11 5.11 -12.17
CA SER A 56 -5.12 6.15 -12.38
C SER A 56 -5.79 7.51 -12.60
N PHE A 57 -5.13 8.58 -12.15
CA PHE A 57 -5.61 9.96 -12.26
C PHE A 57 -4.49 10.85 -12.80
N PRO A 58 -4.54 11.30 -14.07
CA PRO A 58 -3.56 12.22 -14.62
C PRO A 58 -3.80 13.61 -14.03
N ILE A 59 -3.03 13.99 -13.00
CA ILE A 59 -3.27 15.23 -12.25
C ILE A 59 -2.68 16.41 -13.01
N SER A 60 -3.38 16.89 -14.03
CA SER A 60 -2.95 18.01 -14.90
C SER A 60 -3.73 19.30 -14.66
N SER A 61 -4.88 19.21 -14.00
CA SER A 61 -5.81 20.32 -13.80
C SER A 61 -6.56 20.22 -12.46
N GLU A 62 -7.27 21.28 -12.09
CA GLU A 62 -8.17 21.25 -10.92
C GLU A 62 -9.30 20.22 -11.08
N GLU A 63 -9.78 19.99 -12.31
CA GLU A 63 -10.82 19.01 -12.59
C GLU A 63 -10.34 17.58 -12.29
N ASP A 64 -9.11 17.24 -12.66
CA ASP A 64 -8.50 15.94 -12.36
C ASP A 64 -8.37 15.72 -10.86
N VAL A 65 -7.93 16.75 -10.13
CA VAL A 65 -7.87 16.70 -8.67
C VAL A 65 -9.26 16.54 -8.06
N ASN A 66 -10.28 17.17 -8.64
CA ASN A 66 -11.66 17.01 -8.19
C ASN A 66 -12.14 15.57 -8.38
N SER A 67 -11.82 14.95 -9.51
CA SER A 67 -12.13 13.54 -9.79
C SER A 67 -11.44 12.59 -8.82
N PHE A 68 -10.14 12.77 -8.59
CA PHE A 68 -9.39 12.01 -7.57
C PHE A 68 -9.98 12.18 -6.16
N TYR A 69 -10.27 13.42 -5.75
CA TYR A 69 -10.84 13.70 -4.45
C TYR A 69 -12.25 13.10 -4.26
N LYS A 70 -13.08 13.13 -5.31
CA LYS A 70 -14.39 12.46 -5.33
C LYS A 70 -14.24 10.95 -5.21
N TYR A 71 -13.31 10.34 -5.94
CA TYR A 71 -13.02 8.91 -5.84
C TYR A 71 -12.66 8.51 -4.41
N ILE A 72 -11.68 9.19 -3.78
CA ILE A 72 -11.29 8.91 -2.38
C ILE A 72 -12.47 9.04 -1.41
N LYS A 73 -13.40 9.97 -1.66
CA LYS A 73 -14.61 10.12 -0.83
C LYS A 73 -15.60 8.97 -0.97
N LEU A 74 -15.68 8.35 -2.15
CA LEU A 74 -16.58 7.23 -2.43
C LEU A 74 -16.09 5.90 -1.85
N ILE A 75 -14.79 5.78 -1.57
CA ILE A 75 -14.22 4.60 -0.93
C ILE A 75 -14.85 4.39 0.45
N ASP A 76 -15.29 3.17 0.73
CA ASP A 76 -15.85 2.79 2.03
C ASP A 76 -14.81 2.89 3.15
N THR A 77 -15.26 3.34 4.33
CA THR A 77 -14.40 3.43 5.52
C THR A 77 -13.88 2.04 5.91
N GLY A 78 -12.58 1.94 6.20
CA GLY A 78 -11.90 0.68 6.50
C GLY A 78 -11.28 -0.03 5.29
N CYS A 79 -11.60 0.39 4.06
CA CYS A 79 -10.92 -0.10 2.86
C CYS A 79 -9.45 0.33 2.85
N TYR A 80 -8.57 -0.64 2.60
CA TYR A 80 -7.15 -0.37 2.37
C TYR A 80 -6.98 0.38 1.06
N VAL A 81 -6.07 1.34 1.07
CA VAL A 81 -5.72 2.16 -0.07
C VAL A 81 -4.21 2.21 -0.17
N ALA A 82 -3.68 1.84 -1.33
CA ALA A 82 -2.29 2.04 -1.70
C ALA A 82 -2.23 3.09 -2.81
N ILE A 83 -1.35 4.06 -2.67
CA ILE A 83 -1.21 5.21 -3.56
C ILE A 83 0.25 5.31 -3.96
N LEU A 84 0.46 5.44 -5.26
CA LEU A 84 1.75 5.59 -5.89
C LEU A 84 1.72 6.82 -6.80
N ILE A 85 2.76 7.63 -6.70
CA ILE A 85 3.08 8.69 -7.65
C ILE A 85 4.49 8.38 -8.14
N SER A 86 4.62 8.21 -9.46
CA SER A 86 5.89 8.04 -10.15
C SER A 86 6.13 9.29 -10.99
N GLY A 87 7.29 9.92 -10.80
CA GLY A 87 7.63 11.20 -11.43
C GLY A 87 6.91 12.41 -10.85
N ASN A 88 6.82 13.46 -11.65
CA ASN A 88 6.34 14.79 -11.25
C ASN A 88 4.83 14.93 -11.34
N LEU A 89 4.18 15.45 -10.30
CA LEU A 89 2.79 15.88 -10.40
C LEU A 89 2.73 17.27 -11.07
N PRO A 90 2.21 17.41 -12.30
CA PRO A 90 2.26 18.70 -12.99
C PRO A 90 1.32 19.75 -12.38
N PHE A 91 0.39 19.32 -11.51
CA PHE A 91 -0.52 20.22 -10.81
C PHE A 91 -0.63 19.88 -9.32
N HIS A 92 -0.37 20.87 -8.47
CA HIS A 92 -0.43 20.74 -7.02
C HIS A 92 -1.47 21.66 -6.39
N CYS A 93 -2.33 21.10 -5.53
CA CYS A 93 -3.20 21.92 -4.68
C CYS A 93 -3.52 21.24 -3.35
N LYS A 94 -3.97 22.03 -2.36
CA LYS A 94 -4.30 21.55 -1.01
C LYS A 94 -5.36 20.43 -1.00
N LYS A 95 -6.12 20.26 -2.08
CA LYS A 95 -7.17 19.24 -2.18
C LYS A 95 -6.58 17.83 -2.34
N ILE A 96 -5.41 17.69 -2.98
CA ILE A 96 -4.64 16.44 -3.02
C ILE A 96 -4.26 16.04 -1.60
N THR A 97 -3.64 16.95 -0.84
CA THR A 97 -3.29 16.72 0.57
C THR A 97 -4.51 16.35 1.41
N LYS A 98 -5.66 17.02 1.20
CA LYS A 98 -6.92 16.68 1.89
C LYS A 98 -7.38 15.26 1.54
N ALA A 99 -7.33 14.84 0.28
CA ALA A 99 -7.65 13.47 -0.12
C ALA A 99 -6.72 12.45 0.56
N MET A 100 -5.40 12.66 0.48
CA MET A 100 -4.42 11.76 1.09
C MET A 100 -4.58 11.66 2.62
N LYS A 101 -4.96 12.76 3.29
CA LYS A 101 -5.26 12.76 4.73
C LYS A 101 -6.50 11.90 5.08
N LEU A 102 -7.46 11.72 4.17
CA LEU A 102 -8.61 10.83 4.38
C LEU A 102 -8.24 9.35 4.45
N VAL A 103 -7.07 8.98 3.93
CA VAL A 103 -6.52 7.62 3.99
C VAL A 103 -5.39 7.48 5.03
N GLY A 104 -5.26 8.47 5.92
CA GLY A 104 -4.27 8.47 7.00
C GLY A 104 -2.95 9.14 6.66
N GLY A 105 -2.83 9.77 5.49
CA GLY A 105 -1.63 10.53 5.09
C GLY A 105 -1.24 11.61 6.09
N GLY A 106 0.08 11.82 6.22
CA GLY A 106 0.71 12.75 7.14
C GLY A 106 1.14 14.07 6.50
N LYS A 107 2.01 14.80 7.22
CA LYS A 107 2.50 16.11 6.77
C LYS A 107 3.47 16.03 5.58
N MET A 108 4.16 14.90 5.33
CA MET A 108 5.11 14.79 4.20
C MET A 108 4.43 14.88 2.82
N ILE A 109 3.09 14.81 2.74
CA ILE A 109 2.38 15.06 1.48
C ILE A 109 2.42 16.55 1.09
N GLU A 110 2.64 17.43 2.07
CA GLU A 110 2.77 18.87 1.82
C GLU A 110 4.11 19.24 1.17
N SER A 111 5.08 18.31 1.16
CA SER A 111 6.38 18.47 0.50
C SER A 111 6.45 17.81 -0.89
N LEU A 112 5.33 17.38 -1.47
CA LEU A 112 5.30 16.99 -2.89
C LEU A 112 5.52 18.25 -3.73
N SER A 113 6.70 18.36 -4.36
CA SER A 113 7.14 19.45 -5.23
C SER A 113 7.19 19.05 -6.71
N ASP A 114 7.50 20.01 -7.58
CA ASP A 114 7.65 19.82 -9.03
C ASP A 114 9.01 19.21 -9.43
N SER A 115 9.88 18.88 -8.47
CA SER A 115 11.29 18.52 -8.67
C SER A 115 11.59 17.02 -8.52
N ASN A 116 10.63 16.17 -8.87
CA ASN A 116 10.64 14.71 -8.96
C ASN A 116 10.38 13.89 -7.66
N PRO A 117 9.34 14.19 -6.87
CA PRO A 117 9.02 13.38 -5.69
C PRO A 117 8.25 12.12 -6.09
N ASN A 118 8.96 11.01 -6.23
CA ASN A 118 8.36 9.70 -6.08
C ASN A 118 7.67 9.63 -4.71
N PHE A 119 6.42 9.15 -4.70
CA PHE A 119 5.65 9.05 -3.47
C PHE A 119 4.90 7.74 -3.36
N CYS A 120 4.98 7.15 -2.18
CA CYS A 120 4.28 5.94 -1.81
C CYS A 120 3.48 6.17 -0.54
N LEU A 121 2.22 5.74 -0.52
CA LEU A 121 1.40 5.69 0.69
C LEU A 121 0.59 4.40 0.74
N ILE A 122 0.58 3.74 1.91
CA ILE A 122 -0.34 2.66 2.23
C ILE A 122 -1.08 3.02 3.53
N GLY A 123 -2.39 3.05 3.45
CA GLY A 123 -3.28 3.30 4.58
C GLY A 123 -4.66 2.67 4.40
N TYR A 124 -5.66 3.21 5.08
CA TYR A 124 -7.05 2.85 4.89
C TYR A 124 -7.95 4.06 5.04
N LYS A 125 -9.10 4.05 4.35
CA LYS A 125 -10.06 5.16 4.44
C LYS A 125 -10.58 5.33 5.87
N GLY A 126 -10.51 6.55 6.39
CA GLY A 126 -10.87 6.87 7.77
C GLY A 126 -9.75 6.61 8.79
N GLN A 127 -8.55 6.25 8.34
CA GLN A 127 -7.36 6.19 9.20
C GLN A 127 -7.02 7.58 9.72
N LYS A 128 -6.55 7.65 10.98
CA LYS A 128 -6.07 8.89 11.59
C LYS A 128 -4.95 9.47 10.72
N SER A 129 -5.04 10.76 10.38
CA SER A 129 -4.00 11.47 9.63
C SER A 129 -2.64 11.34 10.30
N GLY A 130 -1.61 11.13 9.49
CA GLY A 130 -0.23 10.87 9.93
C GLY A 130 0.04 9.45 10.40
N SER A 131 -0.95 8.55 10.33
CA SER A 131 -0.77 7.15 10.78
C SER A 131 -0.59 6.16 9.63
N ALA A 132 -0.79 6.58 8.37
CA ALA A 132 -0.48 5.77 7.20
C ALA A 132 1.03 5.56 7.07
N ARG A 133 1.43 4.47 6.42
CA ARG A 133 2.82 4.27 6.01
C ARG A 133 3.04 5.08 4.74
N GLN A 134 4.04 5.93 4.72
CA GLN A 134 4.35 6.74 3.54
C GLN A 134 5.85 6.94 3.41
N ALA A 135 6.31 7.11 2.17
CA ALA A 135 7.67 7.47 1.81
C ALA A 135 7.60 8.47 0.66
N ILE A 136 8.56 9.39 0.67
CA ILE A 136 8.83 10.33 -0.41
C ILE A 136 10.31 10.18 -0.75
N GLY A 137 10.66 10.21 -2.02
CA GLY A 137 12.04 10.13 -2.47
C GLY A 137 12.19 10.80 -3.81
N ASP A 138 13.43 11.06 -4.17
CA ASP A 138 13.79 11.67 -5.43
C ASP A 138 14.22 10.57 -6.39
N ALA A 139 13.66 10.58 -7.61
CA ALA A 139 14.00 9.60 -8.64
C ALA A 139 15.41 9.81 -9.18
N ASP A 140 15.94 11.03 -9.07
CA ASP A 140 17.17 11.47 -9.74
C ASP A 140 18.46 11.07 -8.98
N ILE A 141 18.36 10.30 -7.90
CA ILE A 141 19.53 9.80 -7.14
C ILE A 141 19.92 8.42 -7.71
N GLU A 142 21.01 8.40 -8.50
CA GLU A 142 21.56 7.26 -9.27
C GLU A 142 21.92 5.97 -8.46
N GLU A 143 21.63 5.89 -7.16
CA GLU A 143 21.86 4.70 -6.33
C GLU A 143 20.52 4.04 -5.96
N ASP A 144 20.13 2.98 -6.67
CA ASP A 144 18.98 2.12 -6.33
C ASP A 144 17.69 2.92 -5.95
N GLY A 145 17.40 4.00 -6.68
CA GLY A 145 16.53 5.15 -6.35
C GLY A 145 15.03 4.91 -6.12
N GLY A 146 14.63 3.67 -5.84
CA GLY A 146 13.24 3.31 -5.58
C GLY A 146 12.83 3.47 -4.13
N ILE A 147 11.79 4.25 -3.86
CA ILE A 147 11.16 4.25 -2.53
C ILE A 147 10.15 3.13 -2.39
N SER A 148 10.06 2.51 -1.21
CA SER A 148 9.02 1.52 -0.96
C SER A 148 8.41 1.66 0.42
N VAL A 149 7.12 1.34 0.50
CA VAL A 149 6.42 1.17 1.77
C VAL A 149 5.69 -0.14 1.77
N TRP A 150 5.59 -0.74 2.95
CA TRP A 150 4.90 -1.99 3.15
C TRP A 150 4.09 -1.96 4.42
N MET A 151 3.03 -2.77 4.44
CA MET A 151 2.18 -2.96 5.58
C MET A 151 1.80 -4.44 5.70
N MET A 152 2.01 -4.98 6.88
CA MET A 152 1.44 -6.26 7.28
C MET A 152 0.21 -6.02 8.16
N THR A 153 -0.92 -6.55 7.74
CA THR A 153 -2.12 -6.59 8.58
C THR A 153 -2.11 -7.94 9.29
N SER A 154 -1.68 -7.94 10.56
CA SER A 154 -1.73 -9.11 11.45
C SER A 154 -3.14 -9.39 11.96
N LYS A 155 -4.04 -8.39 11.85
CA LYS A 155 -5.42 -8.50 12.26
C LYS A 155 -6.27 -8.96 11.09
N ASN A 156 -6.61 -10.25 11.12
CA ASN A 156 -8.00 -10.61 10.90
C ASN A 156 -8.86 -9.76 11.85
N ARG A 157 -9.32 -8.60 11.39
CA ARG A 157 -10.59 -8.00 11.84
C ARG A 157 -11.79 -8.69 11.17
N CYS A 158 -11.57 -9.85 10.58
CA CYS A 158 -12.61 -10.81 10.30
C CYS A 158 -12.66 -11.83 11.44
N LEU A 159 -13.86 -12.04 11.97
CA LEU A 159 -14.22 -13.12 12.88
C LEU A 159 -13.98 -14.49 12.20
N PHE A 160 -12.72 -14.91 12.04
CA PHE A 160 -12.38 -16.25 11.58
C PHE A 160 -12.19 -17.16 12.79
N LYS A 161 -13.28 -17.47 13.49
CA LYS A 161 -13.38 -18.71 14.27
C LYS A 161 -13.34 -19.86 13.25
N ASN A 162 -12.43 -20.82 13.44
CA ASN A 162 -12.35 -22.09 12.70
C ASN A 162 -11.58 -22.07 11.37
N ARG A 163 -10.28 -21.76 11.40
CA ARG A 163 -9.34 -22.30 10.40
C ARG A 163 -8.18 -23.01 11.09
N LEU A 164 -7.98 -24.28 10.74
CA LEU A 164 -6.84 -25.09 11.13
C LEU A 164 -5.67 -24.79 10.17
N LEU A 165 -4.49 -24.56 10.71
CA LEU A 165 -3.26 -24.51 9.92
C LEU A 165 -2.83 -25.96 9.62
N ILE A 166 -2.53 -26.27 8.36
CA ILE A 166 -1.97 -27.56 7.97
C ILE A 166 -0.48 -27.37 7.71
N ASN A 167 0.35 -28.18 8.37
CA ASN A 167 1.78 -28.20 8.12
C ASN A 167 2.04 -28.77 6.72
N ILE A 168 2.55 -27.95 5.80
CA ILE A 168 2.70 -28.31 4.37
C ILE A 168 3.75 -29.42 4.19
N ARG A 169 4.73 -29.57 5.10
CA ARG A 169 5.76 -30.62 5.01
C ARG A 169 5.24 -32.03 5.32
N ASN A 170 4.19 -32.13 6.13
CA ASN A 170 3.74 -33.41 6.68
C ASN A 170 2.21 -33.58 6.65
N LYS A 171 1.49 -32.63 6.04
CA LYS A 171 0.02 -32.56 5.91
C LYS A 171 -0.75 -32.74 7.23
N THR A 172 -0.12 -32.51 8.39
CA THR A 172 -0.77 -32.63 9.69
C THR A 172 -1.33 -31.28 10.15
N PRO A 173 -2.55 -31.23 10.69
CA PRO A 173 -3.09 -30.01 11.29
C PRO A 173 -2.28 -29.61 12.53
N LEU A 174 -1.79 -28.38 12.54
CA LEU A 174 -1.19 -27.75 13.72
C LEU A 174 -2.31 -27.41 14.70
N LEU A 175 -2.54 -28.29 15.66
CA LEU A 175 -3.46 -28.07 16.78
C LEU A 175 -2.89 -27.01 17.72
N GLY A 176 -3.23 -25.74 17.47
CA GLY A 176 -2.88 -24.64 18.36
C GLY A 176 -3.46 -23.32 17.87
N SER A 177 -3.88 -22.46 18.80
CA SER A 177 -4.30 -21.11 18.45
C SER A 177 -3.10 -20.32 17.89
N ILE A 178 -3.33 -19.53 16.83
CA ILE A 178 -2.29 -18.75 16.13
C ILE A 178 -1.47 -17.90 17.12
N SER A 179 -2.10 -17.41 18.19
CA SER A 179 -1.46 -16.58 19.22
C SER A 179 -0.38 -17.32 20.03
N GLN A 180 -0.53 -18.63 20.25
CA GLN A 180 0.42 -19.45 21.00
C GLN A 180 1.66 -19.79 20.17
N LEU A 181 1.49 -20.06 18.86
CA LEU A 181 2.60 -20.31 17.94
C LEU A 181 3.43 -19.05 17.68
N TYR A 182 2.78 -17.89 17.49
CA TYR A 182 3.46 -16.61 17.30
C TYR A 182 4.32 -16.20 18.50
N LYS A 183 3.85 -16.42 19.74
CA LYS A 183 4.60 -16.09 20.95
C LYS A 183 5.83 -16.97 21.17
N LYS A 184 5.81 -18.22 20.70
CA LYS A 184 6.88 -19.19 20.96
C LYS A 184 8.03 -19.11 19.96
N HIS A 185 7.73 -18.79 18.68
CA HIS A 185 8.76 -18.72 17.64
C HIS A 185 9.49 -17.38 17.56
N ILE A 186 8.77 -16.24 17.63
CA ILE A 186 9.42 -14.91 17.55
C ILE A 186 10.32 -14.66 18.77
N LYS A 187 9.92 -15.11 19.96
CA LYS A 187 10.73 -14.93 21.18
C LYS A 187 12.02 -15.75 21.15
N LYS A 188 12.09 -16.83 20.37
CA LYS A 188 13.27 -17.71 20.27
C LYS A 188 14.27 -17.22 19.21
N GLU A 189 13.79 -16.63 18.12
CA GLU A 189 14.66 -16.00 17.11
C GLU A 189 15.22 -14.66 17.58
N MET A 190 14.47 -13.89 18.38
CA MET A 190 14.97 -12.61 18.92
C MET A 190 16.02 -12.78 20.04
N THR A 191 16.05 -13.92 20.75
CA THR A 191 17.10 -14.17 21.77
C THR A 191 18.40 -14.75 21.20
N ASN A 192 18.38 -15.29 19.99
CA ASN A 192 19.56 -15.97 19.40
C ASN A 192 20.40 -15.05 18.49
N ASN A 193 19.96 -13.83 18.20
CA ASN A 193 20.70 -12.87 17.38
C ASN A 193 21.26 -11.68 18.19
N ILE A 194 21.47 -11.87 19.49
CA ILE A 194 22.33 -11.01 20.29
C ILE A 194 23.54 -11.89 20.63
N TYR A 195 24.73 -11.48 20.17
CA TYR A 195 25.98 -12.25 20.04
C TYR A 195 26.12 -13.05 18.74
N LEU A 196 26.54 -12.34 17.68
CA LEU A 196 27.86 -12.48 17.04
C LEU A 196 28.09 -11.27 16.13
#